data_AF-A0A931FI75-F1
#
_entry.id   AF-A0A931FI75-F1
#
_cell.length_a   1.000
_cell.length_b   1.000
_cell.length_c   1.000
_cell.angle_alpha   90.00
_cell.angle_beta   90.00
_cell.angle_gamma   90.00
#
_symmetry.space_group_name_H-M   'P 1'
#
loop_
_entity.id
_entity.type
_entity.pdbx_description
1 polymer ?
#
loop_
_entity_poly.entity_id
_entity_poly.type
_entity_poly.pdbx_seq_one_letter_code
_entity_poly.pdbx_strand_id
1 'polypeptide(L)'
;METRAQADLAEQQEFLPALLGDGRRLLTLVGICLMLSGGFALFLAATQQLLPHDVAYLGVVAAQVCGAADGRILHFMFHDRAAFGGAVAATGLLYCWLAEFPLRQGQAWAWWVLVLSGILGFSSFLAYLGYGYFDSWHGTATAMLLPVFGLGLVRTYGQLRGPRHLRQLLRPAFAGRWATRAGLGRASLMAVGVGMFLAGTTIILMSMTRVFVPQDLHYLNLTVKQLMTLSPHLVPLIAHNRAGFGGALTSCGLALFLCVWCGSPSRSLWQVLALTGTVGFATAIGVHPLIGYTDFVHLAPAFAGLGLFVLGMWASYGAMHPPKKPVTLAH
;
A
#
# COMPACT_ATOMS: atom_id res chain seq x y z
N MET A 1 -32.92 36.91 10.42
CA MET A 1 -31.75 37.63 9.87
C MET A 1 -30.55 36.70 9.71
N GLU A 2 -30.21 35.87 10.70
CA GLU A 2 -29.13 34.86 10.58
C GLU A 2 -29.30 33.89 9.39
N THR A 3 -30.53 33.49 9.07
CA THR A 3 -30.82 32.56 7.97
C THR A 3 -30.58 33.16 6.58
N ARG A 4 -30.75 34.48 6.42
CA ARG A 4 -30.44 35.19 5.17
C ARG A 4 -28.94 35.46 5.04
N ALA A 5 -28.29 35.86 6.13
CA ALA A 5 -26.84 36.05 6.14
C ALA A 5 -26.07 34.74 5.87
N GLN A 6 -26.56 33.59 6.37
CA GLN A 6 -25.98 32.28 6.05
C GLN A 6 -26.26 31.84 4.60
N ALA A 7 -27.41 32.22 4.02
CA ALA A 7 -27.71 31.96 2.62
C ALA A 7 -26.85 32.82 1.69
N ASP A 8 -26.67 34.10 2.00
CA ASP A 8 -25.80 35.03 1.24
C ASP A 8 -24.33 34.60 1.31
N LEU A 9 -23.86 34.08 2.46
CA LEU A 9 -22.51 33.51 2.60
C LEU A 9 -22.31 32.21 1.81
N ALA A 10 -23.36 31.41 1.59
CA ALA A 10 -23.30 30.21 0.78
C ALA A 10 -23.24 30.56 -0.72
N GLU A 11 -23.90 31.64 -1.14
CA GLU A 11 -23.91 32.13 -2.53
C GLU A 11 -22.57 32.75 -2.96
N GLN A 12 -21.76 33.23 -2.00
CA GLN A 12 -20.42 33.78 -2.25
C GLN A 12 -19.28 32.75 -2.20
N GLN A 13 -19.56 31.46 -2.01
CA GLN A 13 -18.52 30.44 -2.04
C GLN A 13 -18.06 30.15 -3.46
N GLU A 14 -16.82 30.53 -3.77
CA GLU A 14 -16.18 30.16 -5.04
C GLU A 14 -16.08 28.63 -5.16
N PHE A 15 -16.44 28.11 -6.34
CA PHE A 15 -16.50 26.68 -6.64
C PHE A 15 -15.16 25.96 -6.36
N LEU A 16 -14.03 26.55 -6.76
CA LEU A 16 -12.72 25.92 -6.63
C LEU A 16 -12.25 25.80 -5.16
N PRO A 17 -12.28 26.86 -4.33
CA PRO A 17 -12.05 26.75 -2.89
C PRO A 17 -12.99 25.76 -2.20
N ALA A 18 -14.27 25.73 -2.55
CA ALA A 18 -15.24 24.80 -1.97
C ALA A 18 -14.93 23.33 -2.34
N LEU A 19 -14.50 23.07 -3.58
CA LEU A 19 -14.13 21.74 -4.07
C LEU A 19 -12.83 21.24 -3.45
N LEU A 20 -11.77 22.06 -3.49
CA LEU A 20 -10.45 21.74 -2.95
C LEU A 20 -10.46 21.65 -1.42
N GLY A 21 -11.32 22.44 -0.79
CA GLY A 21 -11.48 22.55 0.64
C GLY A 21 -10.13 22.75 1.34
N ASP A 22 -9.96 22.01 2.42
CA ASP A 22 -8.80 22.07 3.29
C ASP A 22 -7.65 21.14 2.82
N GLY A 23 -7.77 20.56 1.62
CA GLY A 23 -6.79 19.63 1.04
C GLY A 23 -6.93 18.18 1.50
N ARG A 24 -7.63 17.87 2.59
CA ARG A 24 -7.84 16.48 3.04
C ARG A 24 -8.65 15.68 2.02
N ARG A 25 -9.64 16.31 1.37
CA ARG A 25 -10.43 15.70 0.30
C ARG A 25 -9.57 15.21 -0.88
N LEU A 26 -8.50 15.94 -1.21
CA LEU A 26 -7.56 15.54 -2.26
C LEU A 26 -6.76 14.30 -1.84
N LEU A 27 -6.32 14.25 -0.59
CA LEU A 27 -5.59 13.09 -0.05
C LEU A 27 -6.50 11.85 0.07
N THR A 28 -7.76 12.05 0.46
CA THR A 28 -8.78 10.98 0.42
C THR A 28 -9.04 10.52 -1.00
N LEU A 29 -9.15 11.44 -1.97
CA LEU A 29 -9.29 11.09 -3.38
C LEU A 29 -8.12 10.25 -3.87
N VAL A 30 -6.88 10.62 -3.52
CA VAL A 30 -5.69 9.79 -3.81
C VAL A 30 -5.82 8.41 -3.19
N GLY A 31 -6.22 8.31 -1.91
CA GLY A 31 -6.45 7.02 -1.27
C GLY A 31 -7.48 6.15 -2.00
N ILE A 32 -8.60 6.74 -2.44
CA ILE A 32 -9.63 6.07 -3.24
C ILE A 32 -9.06 5.63 -4.60
N CYS A 33 -8.34 6.51 -5.30
CA CYS A 33 -7.71 6.17 -6.57
C CYS A 33 -6.72 5.00 -6.42
N LEU A 34 -5.92 4.97 -5.35
CA LEU A 34 -5.05 3.83 -5.04
C LEU A 34 -5.87 2.54 -4.84
N MET A 35 -6.97 2.59 -4.11
CA MET A 35 -7.86 1.43 -3.95
C MET A 35 -8.44 0.94 -5.28
N LEU A 36 -8.86 1.86 -6.16
CA LEU A 36 -9.39 1.53 -7.48
C LEU A 36 -8.29 0.96 -8.39
N SER A 37 -7.09 1.53 -8.39
CA SER A 37 -5.93 1.01 -9.13
C SER A 37 -5.52 -0.38 -8.63
N GLY A 38 -5.51 -0.60 -7.31
CA GLY A 38 -5.26 -1.90 -6.70
C GLY A 38 -6.33 -2.92 -7.09
N GLY A 39 -7.60 -2.52 -7.05
CA GLY A 39 -8.72 -3.34 -7.52
C GLY A 39 -8.63 -3.69 -9.01
N PHE A 40 -8.20 -2.76 -9.85
CA PHE A 40 -7.96 -3.00 -11.27
C PHE A 40 -6.81 -3.98 -11.51
N ALA A 41 -5.70 -3.86 -10.75
CA ALA A 41 -4.61 -4.83 -10.81
C ALA A 41 -5.06 -6.24 -10.38
N LEU A 42 -5.90 -6.34 -9.34
CA LEU A 42 -6.51 -7.61 -8.92
C LEU A 42 -7.44 -8.18 -9.99
N PHE A 43 -8.23 -7.34 -10.66
CA PHE A 43 -9.07 -7.75 -11.77
C PHE A 43 -8.23 -8.35 -12.91
N LEU A 44 -7.15 -7.68 -13.33
CA LEU A 44 -6.24 -8.20 -14.36
C LEU A 44 -5.56 -9.50 -13.94
N ALA A 45 -5.19 -9.64 -12.66
CA ALA A 45 -4.63 -10.88 -12.14
C ALA A 45 -5.64 -12.03 -12.16
N ALA A 46 -6.90 -11.76 -11.80
CA ALA A 46 -7.97 -12.74 -11.80
C ALA A 46 -8.39 -13.17 -13.22
N THR A 47 -8.36 -12.26 -14.19
CA THR A 47 -8.68 -12.56 -15.59
C THR A 47 -7.48 -13.08 -16.38
N GLN A 48 -6.29 -13.09 -15.78
CA GLN A 48 -5.02 -13.50 -16.41
C GLN A 48 -4.75 -12.75 -17.73
N GLN A 49 -5.11 -11.47 -17.78
CA GLN A 49 -4.94 -10.63 -18.97
C GLN A 49 -3.67 -9.76 -18.86
N LEU A 50 -2.81 -9.87 -19.89
CA LEU A 50 -1.72 -8.92 -20.10
C LEU A 50 -2.26 -7.60 -20.65
N LEU A 51 -1.60 -6.49 -20.31
CA LEU A 51 -1.96 -5.19 -20.87
C LEU A 51 -1.53 -5.12 -22.35
N PRO A 52 -2.23 -4.35 -23.21
CA PRO A 52 -1.86 -4.24 -24.62
C PRO A 52 -0.41 -3.80 -24.85
N HIS A 53 0.12 -2.92 -24.00
CA HIS A 53 1.52 -2.49 -24.07
C HIS A 53 2.51 -3.52 -23.51
N ASP A 54 2.12 -4.35 -22.53
CA ASP A 54 2.92 -5.51 -22.10
C ASP A 54 3.12 -6.47 -23.29
N VAL A 55 2.04 -6.76 -24.03
CA VAL A 55 2.06 -7.64 -25.21
C VAL A 55 2.92 -7.04 -26.33
N ALA A 56 2.75 -5.75 -26.61
CA ALA A 56 3.55 -5.05 -27.61
C ALA A 56 5.05 -5.06 -27.26
N TYR A 57 5.39 -4.86 -25.98
CA TYR A 57 6.78 -4.85 -25.50
C TYR A 57 7.43 -6.23 -25.57
N LEU A 58 6.69 -7.30 -25.27
CA LEU A 58 7.23 -8.66 -25.34
C LEU A 58 7.67 -9.05 -26.76
N GLY A 59 7.08 -8.44 -27.79
CA GLY A 59 7.49 -8.61 -29.20
C GLY A 59 7.28 -10.01 -29.76
N VAL A 60 6.69 -10.91 -28.98
CA VAL A 60 6.35 -12.28 -29.34
C VAL A 60 4.84 -12.45 -29.35
N VAL A 61 4.35 -13.42 -30.13
CA VAL A 61 2.92 -13.72 -30.12
C VAL A 61 2.54 -14.12 -28.70
N ALA A 62 1.62 -13.40 -28.07
CA ALA A 62 1.22 -13.65 -26.67
C ALA A 62 0.96 -15.14 -26.40
N ALA A 63 0.36 -15.84 -27.38
CA ALA A 63 0.13 -17.28 -27.36
C ALA A 63 1.39 -18.15 -27.12
N GLN A 64 2.57 -17.72 -27.58
CA GLN A 64 3.84 -18.42 -27.36
C GLN A 64 4.32 -18.29 -25.91
N VAL A 65 4.12 -17.13 -25.28
CA VAL A 65 4.41 -16.95 -23.84
C VAL A 65 3.34 -17.64 -22.99
N CYS A 66 2.07 -17.59 -23.40
CA CYS A 66 0.97 -18.31 -22.75
C CYS A 66 1.17 -19.83 -22.79
N GLY A 67 1.67 -20.37 -23.91
CA GLY A 67 1.90 -21.81 -24.09
C GLY A 67 3.23 -22.31 -23.52
N ALA A 68 4.18 -21.40 -23.21
CA ALA A 68 5.46 -21.77 -22.63
C ALA A 68 5.29 -22.19 -21.16
N ALA A 69 6.06 -23.22 -20.77
CA ALA A 69 6.07 -23.76 -19.41
C ALA A 69 4.67 -24.01 -18.83
N ASP A 70 3.74 -24.52 -19.64
CA ASP A 70 2.36 -24.82 -19.24
C ASP A 70 1.62 -23.63 -18.60
N GLY A 71 1.91 -22.41 -19.05
CA GLY A 71 1.30 -21.17 -18.53
C GLY A 71 1.91 -20.65 -17.22
N ARG A 72 2.93 -21.32 -16.66
CA ARG A 72 3.55 -20.95 -15.38
C ARG A 72 4.18 -19.55 -15.39
N ILE A 73 4.67 -19.08 -16.53
CA ILE A 73 5.23 -17.72 -16.66
C ILE A 73 4.15 -16.66 -16.37
N LEU A 74 2.97 -16.83 -16.96
CA LEU A 74 1.86 -15.90 -16.75
C LEU A 74 1.33 -15.99 -15.33
N HIS A 75 1.11 -17.20 -14.82
CA HIS A 75 0.73 -17.42 -13.44
C HIS A 75 1.68 -16.73 -12.46
N PHE A 76 2.98 -16.83 -12.71
CA PHE A 76 3.99 -16.10 -11.96
C PHE A 76 3.81 -14.58 -12.08
N MET A 77 3.63 -14.02 -13.28
CA MET A 77 3.43 -12.56 -13.38
C MET A 77 2.14 -12.08 -12.68
N PHE A 78 1.06 -12.88 -12.72
CA PHE A 78 -0.21 -12.51 -12.11
C PHE A 78 -0.22 -12.67 -10.59
N HIS A 79 0.59 -13.55 -10.02
CA HIS A 79 0.75 -13.64 -8.57
C HIS A 79 1.38 -12.36 -7.99
N ASP A 80 2.45 -11.87 -8.63
CA ASP A 80 3.09 -10.60 -8.29
C ASP A 80 2.08 -9.44 -8.44
N ARG A 81 1.31 -9.43 -9.53
CA ARG A 81 0.29 -8.41 -9.80
C ARG A 81 -0.84 -8.43 -8.77
N ALA A 82 -1.28 -9.60 -8.31
CA ALA A 82 -2.28 -9.73 -7.25
C ALA A 82 -1.75 -9.19 -5.91
N ALA A 83 -0.55 -9.58 -5.51
CA ALA A 83 0.08 -9.10 -4.29
C ALA A 83 0.34 -7.58 -4.33
N PHE A 84 0.77 -7.06 -5.48
CA PHE A 84 0.88 -5.63 -5.75
C PHE A 84 -0.47 -4.92 -5.59
N GLY A 85 -1.51 -5.39 -6.27
CA GLY A 85 -2.85 -4.78 -6.21
C GLY A 85 -3.39 -4.69 -4.78
N GLY A 86 -3.20 -5.75 -3.99
CA GLY A 86 -3.53 -5.77 -2.57
C GLY A 86 -2.74 -4.75 -1.74
N ALA A 87 -1.43 -4.66 -1.93
CA ALA A 87 -0.57 -3.70 -1.23
C ALA A 87 -0.93 -2.23 -1.55
N VAL A 88 -1.26 -1.94 -2.81
CA VAL A 88 -1.69 -0.60 -3.24
C VAL A 88 -3.04 -0.25 -2.62
N ALA A 89 -4.02 -1.17 -2.65
CA ALA A 89 -5.33 -0.95 -2.03
C ALA A 89 -5.24 -0.78 -0.50
N ALA A 90 -4.41 -1.58 0.16
CA ALA A 90 -4.06 -1.45 1.58
C ALA A 90 -3.47 -0.07 1.91
N THR A 91 -2.56 0.44 1.07
CA THR A 91 -2.00 1.79 1.21
C THR A 91 -3.09 2.86 1.09
N GLY A 92 -4.00 2.70 0.12
CA GLY A 92 -5.13 3.60 -0.06
C GLY A 92 -6.06 3.69 1.17
N LEU A 93 -6.35 2.54 1.81
CA LEU A 93 -7.12 2.49 3.05
C LEU A 93 -6.44 3.29 4.19
N LEU A 94 -5.13 3.10 4.37
CA LEU A 94 -4.35 3.84 5.35
C LEU A 94 -4.35 5.34 5.06
N TYR A 95 -4.25 5.75 3.79
CA TYR A 95 -4.27 7.16 3.38
C TYR A 95 -5.61 7.82 3.67
N CYS A 96 -6.71 7.14 3.36
CA CYS A 96 -8.06 7.59 3.70
C CYS A 96 -8.22 7.78 5.22
N TRP A 97 -7.72 6.83 6.01
CA TRP A 97 -7.77 6.94 7.47
C TRP A 97 -6.89 8.08 8.00
N LEU A 98 -5.66 8.22 7.49
CA LEU A 98 -4.74 9.31 7.86
C LEU A 98 -5.36 10.68 7.58
N ALA A 99 -5.98 10.85 6.41
CA ALA A 99 -6.64 12.08 6.01
C ALA A 99 -7.86 12.39 6.90
N GLU A 100 -8.70 11.40 7.17
CA GLU A 100 -9.98 11.63 7.88
C GLU A 100 -9.82 11.78 9.40
N PHE A 101 -8.91 11.04 10.03
CA PHE A 101 -8.83 11.00 11.49
C PHE A 101 -7.72 11.88 12.06
N PRO A 102 -6.42 11.53 11.97
CA PRO A 102 -5.37 12.32 12.60
C PRO A 102 -5.09 13.64 11.86
N LEU A 103 -5.16 13.69 10.53
CA LEU A 103 -4.90 14.93 9.79
C LEU A 103 -6.02 15.95 9.99
N ARG A 104 -7.28 15.51 10.09
CA ARG A 104 -8.43 16.35 10.51
C ARG A 104 -8.21 17.01 11.88
N GLN A 105 -7.52 16.32 12.77
CA GLN A 105 -7.16 16.82 14.10
C GLN A 105 -5.90 17.71 14.07
N GLY A 106 -5.33 17.95 12.90
CA GLY A 106 -4.11 18.74 12.72
C GLY A 106 -2.84 18.05 13.22
N GLN A 107 -2.83 16.71 13.33
CA GLN A 107 -1.68 15.97 13.87
C GLN A 107 -0.55 15.91 12.83
N ALA A 108 0.57 16.57 13.11
CA ALA A 108 1.69 16.70 12.17
C ALA A 108 2.35 15.37 11.78
N TRP A 109 2.33 14.34 12.66
CA TRP A 109 2.90 13.04 12.31
C TRP A 109 2.19 12.40 11.12
N ALA A 110 0.86 12.53 11.02
CA ALA A 110 0.08 11.91 9.94
C ALA A 110 0.45 12.50 8.57
N TRP A 111 0.70 13.81 8.53
CA TRP A 111 1.23 14.48 7.35
C TRP A 111 2.59 13.94 6.94
N TRP A 112 3.50 13.75 7.90
CA TRP A 112 4.82 13.15 7.63
C TRP A 112 4.74 11.68 7.20
N VAL A 113 3.79 10.90 7.73
CA VAL A 113 3.55 9.52 7.24
C VAL A 113 3.18 9.55 5.76
N LEU A 114 2.22 10.40 5.38
CA LEU A 114 1.83 10.56 3.98
C LEU A 114 3.03 10.97 3.12
N VAL A 115 3.84 11.94 3.55
CA VAL A 115 5.04 12.36 2.81
C VAL A 115 6.02 11.22 2.61
N LEU A 116 6.43 10.53 3.69
CA LEU A 116 7.47 9.50 3.59
C LEU A 116 6.99 8.26 2.83
N SER A 117 5.78 7.79 3.13
CA SER A 117 5.15 6.69 2.39
C SER A 117 4.93 7.08 0.93
N GLY A 118 4.48 8.30 0.67
CA GLY A 118 4.22 8.82 -0.68
C GLY A 118 5.50 8.93 -1.49
N ILE A 119 6.58 9.46 -0.91
CA ILE A 119 7.91 9.51 -1.56
C ILE A 119 8.32 8.10 -1.96
N LEU A 120 8.30 7.13 -1.05
CA LEU A 120 8.68 5.75 -1.35
C LEU A 120 7.79 5.11 -2.43
N GLY A 121 6.48 5.35 -2.36
CA GLY A 121 5.51 4.83 -3.33
C GLY A 121 5.74 5.41 -4.72
N PHE A 122 5.76 6.73 -4.86
CA PHE A 122 5.96 7.40 -6.14
C PHE A 122 7.37 7.19 -6.70
N SER A 123 8.41 7.13 -5.85
CA SER A 123 9.77 6.88 -6.30
C SER A 123 10.02 5.44 -6.72
N SER A 124 9.22 4.48 -6.25
CA SER A 124 9.40 3.07 -6.59
C SER A 124 9.26 2.80 -8.09
N PHE A 125 8.51 3.64 -8.82
CA PHE A 125 8.45 3.64 -10.27
C PHE A 125 9.84 3.78 -10.92
N LEU A 126 10.77 4.50 -10.29
CA LEU A 126 12.10 4.75 -10.85
C LEU A 126 13.01 3.50 -10.79
N ALA A 127 12.68 2.51 -9.95
CA ALA A 127 13.52 1.33 -9.73
C ALA A 127 13.67 0.45 -10.97
N TYR A 128 12.73 0.49 -11.93
CA TYR A 128 12.74 -0.37 -13.11
C TYR A 128 13.00 0.37 -14.43
N LEU A 129 13.10 1.70 -14.43
CA LEU A 129 13.52 2.46 -15.61
C LEU A 129 14.88 1.99 -16.15
N GLY A 130 15.76 1.50 -15.27
CA GLY A 130 17.07 0.94 -15.63
C GLY A 130 17.03 -0.36 -16.46
N TYR A 131 15.87 -1.04 -16.55
CA TYR A 131 15.70 -2.28 -17.33
C TYR A 131 15.15 -2.05 -18.74
N GLY A 132 14.95 -0.78 -19.14
CA GLY A 132 14.45 -0.45 -20.48
C GLY A 132 12.95 -0.72 -20.68
N TYR A 133 12.21 -1.01 -19.60
CA TYR A 133 10.76 -1.12 -19.64
C TYR A 133 10.10 0.11 -19.00
N PHE A 134 9.22 0.77 -19.76
CA PHE A 134 8.42 1.89 -19.27
C PHE A 134 6.93 1.52 -19.36
N ASP A 135 6.32 1.29 -18.20
CA ASP A 135 4.88 1.11 -18.07
C ASP A 135 4.18 2.47 -18.20
N SER A 136 3.62 2.72 -19.39
CA SER A 136 2.97 3.98 -19.71
C SER A 136 1.70 4.22 -18.92
N TRP A 137 1.00 3.15 -18.51
CA TRP A 137 -0.22 3.25 -17.72
C TRP A 137 0.10 3.66 -16.29
N HIS A 138 1.09 3.00 -15.68
CA HIS A 138 1.58 3.37 -14.36
C HIS A 138 2.17 4.78 -14.37
N GLY A 139 3.00 5.11 -15.37
CA GLY A 139 3.56 6.46 -15.52
C GLY A 139 2.48 7.54 -15.64
N THR A 140 1.39 7.27 -16.39
CA THR A 140 0.24 8.18 -16.49
C THR A 140 -0.49 8.32 -15.15
N ALA A 141 -0.76 7.22 -14.46
CA ALA A 141 -1.39 7.24 -13.14
C ALA A 141 -0.55 8.04 -12.13
N THR A 142 0.77 7.84 -12.12
CA THR A 142 1.71 8.62 -11.29
C THR A 142 1.67 10.10 -11.66
N ALA A 143 1.75 10.44 -12.95
CA ALA A 143 1.73 11.83 -13.42
C ALA A 143 0.43 12.56 -13.06
N MET A 144 -0.71 11.86 -13.02
CA MET A 144 -2.00 12.42 -12.61
C MET A 144 -2.16 12.51 -11.09
N LEU A 145 -1.73 11.49 -10.34
CA LEU A 145 -1.92 11.44 -8.89
C LEU A 145 -0.92 12.29 -8.12
N LEU A 146 0.33 12.42 -8.59
CA LEU A 146 1.38 13.14 -7.88
C LEU A 146 1.04 14.64 -7.66
N PRO A 147 0.52 15.40 -8.66
CA PRO A 147 0.10 16.78 -8.43
C PRO A 147 -1.06 16.89 -7.44
N VAL A 148 -2.05 15.99 -7.52
CA VAL A 148 -3.21 15.97 -6.61
C VAL A 148 -2.75 15.69 -5.17
N PHE A 149 -1.84 14.73 -5.00
CA PHE A 149 -1.23 14.38 -3.73
C PHE A 149 -0.41 15.55 -3.16
N GLY A 150 0.47 16.14 -3.99
CA GLY A 150 1.28 17.29 -3.61
C GLY A 150 0.44 18.50 -3.20
N LEU A 151 -0.61 18.82 -3.95
CA LEU A 151 -1.55 19.89 -3.60
C LEU A 151 -2.27 19.60 -2.28
N GLY A 152 -2.72 18.37 -2.06
CA GLY A 152 -3.31 17.93 -0.80
C GLY A 152 -2.36 18.12 0.39
N LEU A 153 -1.09 17.73 0.24
CA LEU A 153 -0.05 17.94 1.25
C LEU A 153 0.20 19.42 1.53
N VAL A 154 0.35 20.25 0.49
CA VAL A 154 0.60 21.69 0.63
C VAL A 154 -0.57 22.38 1.37
N ARG A 155 -1.82 22.07 0.99
CA ARG A 155 -3.01 22.69 1.60
C ARG A 155 -3.22 22.26 3.04
N THR A 156 -2.95 21.00 3.36
CA THR A 156 -3.11 20.48 4.73
C THR A 156 -1.97 20.91 5.66
N TYR A 157 -0.80 21.26 5.14
CA TYR A 157 0.34 21.72 5.95
C TYR A 157 0.01 22.97 6.79
N GLY A 158 -0.78 23.90 6.22
CA GLY A 158 -1.19 25.12 6.92
C GLY A 158 -2.09 24.87 8.13
N GLN A 159 -2.80 23.74 8.15
CA GLN A 159 -3.78 23.38 9.20
C GLN A 159 -3.19 22.54 10.32
N LEU A 160 -1.92 22.15 10.20
CA LEU A 160 -1.24 21.39 11.24
C LEU A 160 -1.13 22.21 12.53
N ARG A 161 -1.47 21.55 13.65
CA ARG A 161 -1.42 22.11 15.00
C ARG A 161 -0.12 21.69 15.67
N GLY A 162 0.48 22.61 16.43
CA GLY A 162 1.71 22.36 17.16
C GLY A 162 2.96 22.27 16.27
N PRO A 163 4.06 21.69 16.78
CA PRO A 163 5.34 21.67 16.07
C PRO A 163 5.30 20.77 14.82
N ARG A 164 5.70 21.32 13.67
CA ARG A 164 5.59 20.67 12.35
C ARG A 164 6.83 19.87 11.92
N HIS A 165 7.80 19.69 12.81
CA HIS A 165 9.08 19.06 12.48
C HIS A 165 8.97 17.54 12.38
N LEU A 166 9.84 16.92 11.57
CA LEU A 166 9.93 15.47 11.39
C LEU A 166 10.12 14.69 12.72
N ARG A 167 10.69 15.35 13.74
CA ARG A 167 10.87 14.78 15.10
C ARG A 167 9.56 14.33 15.75
N GLN A 168 8.39 14.74 15.25
CA GLN A 168 7.10 14.20 15.69
C GLN A 168 7.00 12.69 15.51
N LEU A 169 7.67 12.10 14.52
CA LEU A 169 7.71 10.66 14.31
C LEU A 169 8.49 9.90 15.39
N LEU A 170 9.34 10.59 16.17
CA LEU A 170 10.10 9.96 17.26
C LEU A 170 9.28 9.78 18.54
N ARG A 171 8.08 10.35 18.60
CA ARG A 171 7.22 10.31 19.78
C ARG A 171 6.17 9.20 19.64
N PRO A 172 6.30 8.08 20.38
CA PRO A 172 5.25 7.07 20.38
C PRO A 172 3.98 7.66 21.01
N ALA A 173 2.82 7.39 20.42
CA ALA A 173 1.54 7.77 21.03
C ALA A 173 1.10 6.84 22.17
N PHE A 174 1.75 5.68 22.32
CA PHE A 174 1.48 4.75 23.41
C PHE A 174 2.47 4.97 24.56
N ALA A 175 1.94 5.45 25.68
CA ALA A 175 2.68 5.61 26.94
C ALA A 175 2.51 4.42 27.91
N GLY A 176 1.85 3.34 27.48
CA GLY A 176 1.61 2.16 28.31
C GLY A 176 2.83 1.25 28.42
N ARG A 177 2.74 0.27 29.33
CA ARG A 177 3.81 -0.73 29.51
C ARG A 177 3.80 -1.75 28.36
N TRP A 178 4.94 -1.96 27.73
CA TRP A 178 5.14 -2.95 26.66
C TRP A 178 4.84 -4.39 27.09
N ALA A 179 5.03 -4.71 28.37
CA ALA A 179 4.75 -6.02 28.96
C ALA A 179 3.24 -6.35 29.12
N THR A 180 2.34 -5.47 28.68
CA THR A 180 0.89 -5.72 28.72
C THR A 180 0.42 -6.40 27.44
N ARG A 181 -0.77 -7.03 27.48
CA ARG A 181 -1.41 -7.57 26.27
C ARG A 181 -1.56 -6.51 25.16
N ALA A 182 -1.91 -5.28 25.51
CA ALA A 182 -2.00 -4.18 24.55
C ALA A 182 -0.62 -3.79 23.97
N GLY A 183 0.42 -3.79 24.81
CA GLY A 183 1.80 -3.59 24.41
C GLY A 183 2.29 -4.67 23.44
N LEU A 184 2.02 -5.94 23.73
CA LEU A 184 2.27 -7.06 22.83
C LEU A 184 1.54 -6.87 21.50
N GLY A 185 0.26 -6.52 21.52
CA GLY A 185 -0.52 -6.28 20.31
C GLY A 185 0.08 -5.19 19.42
N ARG A 186 0.50 -4.08 20.04
CA ARG A 186 1.17 -2.97 19.33
C ARG A 186 2.53 -3.40 18.76
N ALA A 187 3.34 -4.11 19.56
CA ALA A 187 4.64 -4.60 19.12
C ALA A 187 4.52 -5.58 17.94
N SER A 188 3.56 -6.51 17.96
CA SER A 188 3.32 -7.43 16.84
C SER A 188 2.90 -6.70 15.56
N LEU A 189 2.00 -5.71 15.65
CA LEU A 189 1.61 -4.91 14.49
C LEU A 189 2.77 -4.04 13.95
N MET A 190 3.61 -3.50 14.83
CA MET A 190 4.83 -2.79 14.43
C MET A 190 5.81 -3.74 13.73
N ALA A 191 5.99 -4.95 14.25
CA ALA A 191 6.84 -5.97 13.64
C ALA A 191 6.35 -6.35 12.24
N VAL A 192 5.03 -6.43 12.03
CA VAL A 192 4.43 -6.60 10.68
C VAL A 192 4.83 -5.45 9.76
N GLY A 193 4.67 -4.19 10.19
CA GLY A 193 5.03 -3.03 9.38
C GLY A 193 6.53 -2.98 9.02
N VAL A 194 7.41 -3.28 9.98
CA VAL A 194 8.86 -3.40 9.75
C VAL A 194 9.17 -4.56 8.79
N GLY A 195 8.56 -5.72 9.00
CA GLY A 195 8.72 -6.89 8.14
C GLY A 195 8.31 -6.60 6.69
N MET A 196 7.17 -5.94 6.49
CA MET A 196 6.72 -5.49 5.16
C MET A 196 7.69 -4.48 4.54
N PHE A 197 8.17 -3.51 5.32
CA PHE A 197 9.14 -2.53 4.83
C PHE A 197 10.44 -3.20 4.34
N LEU A 198 11.00 -4.10 5.15
CA LEU A 198 12.24 -4.81 4.83
C LEU A 198 12.05 -5.82 3.68
N ALA A 199 10.93 -6.54 3.65
CA ALA A 199 10.59 -7.46 2.57
C ALA A 199 10.42 -6.71 1.25
N GLY A 200 9.67 -5.62 1.25
CA GLY A 200 9.47 -4.78 0.06
C GLY A 200 10.80 -4.23 -0.47
N THR A 201 11.64 -3.70 0.43
CA THR A 201 12.97 -3.18 0.07
C THR A 201 13.83 -4.29 -0.53
N THR A 202 13.80 -5.49 0.06
CA THR A 202 14.52 -6.66 -0.45
C THR A 202 14.04 -7.05 -1.84
N ILE A 203 12.72 -7.05 -2.08
CA ILE A 203 12.13 -7.35 -3.38
C ILE A 203 12.59 -6.33 -4.42
N ILE A 204 12.60 -5.03 -4.11
CA ILE A 204 13.11 -3.99 -5.02
C ILE A 204 14.58 -4.26 -5.36
N LEU A 205 15.44 -4.50 -4.36
CA LEU A 205 16.86 -4.79 -4.57
C LEU A 205 17.08 -6.03 -5.42
N MET A 206 16.32 -7.10 -5.19
CA MET A 206 16.39 -8.32 -6.01
C MET A 206 15.92 -8.06 -7.44
N SER A 207 14.85 -7.28 -7.62
CA SER A 207 14.34 -6.88 -8.93
C SER A 207 15.36 -6.05 -9.71
N MET A 208 16.21 -5.30 -9.02
CA MET A 208 17.28 -4.49 -9.61
C MET A 208 18.62 -5.21 -9.79
N THR A 209 18.71 -6.49 -9.42
CA THR A 209 19.99 -7.22 -9.48
C THR A 209 19.87 -8.58 -10.15
N ARG A 210 19.13 -9.52 -9.54
CA ARG A 210 19.04 -10.92 -9.99
C ARG A 210 17.68 -11.33 -10.54
N VAL A 211 16.64 -10.54 -10.27
CA VAL A 211 15.22 -10.72 -10.63
C VAL A 211 14.55 -11.96 -10.01
N PHE A 212 15.19 -13.12 -10.09
CA PHE A 212 14.66 -14.40 -9.62
C PHE A 212 15.43 -14.93 -8.41
N VAL A 213 14.70 -15.54 -7.48
CA VAL A 213 15.25 -16.43 -6.46
C VAL A 213 15.16 -17.90 -6.92
N PRO A 214 15.90 -18.84 -6.32
CA PRO A 214 15.89 -20.24 -6.74
C PRO A 214 14.49 -20.88 -6.80
N GLN A 215 13.63 -20.50 -5.85
CA GLN A 215 12.23 -20.94 -5.77
C GLN A 215 11.43 -20.55 -7.02
N ASP A 216 11.67 -19.34 -7.55
CA ASP A 216 10.97 -18.84 -8.74
C ASP A 216 11.32 -19.70 -9.96
N LEU A 217 12.60 -19.99 -10.17
CA LEU A 217 13.07 -20.80 -11.29
C LEU A 217 12.63 -22.27 -11.16
N HIS A 218 12.56 -22.78 -9.92
CA HIS A 218 12.01 -24.10 -9.66
C HIS A 218 10.53 -24.18 -10.02
N TYR A 219 9.73 -23.20 -9.60
CA TYR A 219 8.32 -23.10 -9.98
C TYR A 219 8.15 -23.01 -11.50
N LEU A 220 8.89 -22.10 -12.16
CA LEU A 220 8.81 -21.93 -13.61
C LEU A 220 9.27 -23.18 -14.38
N ASN A 221 10.12 -24.01 -13.78
CA ASN A 221 10.85 -25.11 -14.41
C ASN A 221 11.65 -24.61 -15.64
N LEU A 222 12.28 -23.45 -15.49
CA LEU A 222 13.07 -22.79 -16.54
C LEU A 222 14.28 -22.09 -15.94
N THR A 223 15.34 -21.97 -16.74
CA THR A 223 16.49 -21.12 -16.45
C THR A 223 16.28 -19.70 -16.98
N VAL A 224 16.99 -18.72 -16.40
CA VAL A 224 16.99 -17.34 -16.91
C VAL A 224 17.41 -17.28 -18.38
N LYS A 225 18.38 -18.11 -18.80
CA LYS A 225 18.80 -18.19 -20.20
C LYS A 225 17.65 -18.62 -21.11
N GLN A 226 16.86 -19.62 -20.69
CA GLN A 226 15.68 -20.07 -21.46
C GLN A 226 14.60 -18.99 -21.54
N LEU A 227 14.38 -18.23 -20.44
CA LEU A 227 13.44 -17.10 -20.46
C LEU A 227 13.88 -16.02 -21.46
N MET A 228 15.17 -15.69 -21.51
CA MET A 228 15.71 -14.72 -22.45
C MET A 228 15.68 -15.20 -23.90
N THR A 229 15.72 -16.51 -24.16
CA THR A 229 15.52 -17.06 -25.51
C THR A 229 14.06 -17.01 -25.96
N LEU A 230 13.10 -17.01 -25.04
CA LEU A 230 11.69 -16.83 -25.37
C LEU A 230 11.42 -15.37 -25.77
N SER A 231 11.90 -14.42 -24.98
CA SER A 231 11.93 -13.01 -25.35
C SER A 231 12.98 -12.28 -24.51
N PRO A 232 13.82 -11.42 -25.13
CA PRO A 232 14.78 -10.61 -24.38
C PRO A 232 14.09 -9.60 -23.44
N HIS A 233 12.79 -9.35 -23.64
CA HIS A 233 11.99 -8.39 -22.88
C HIS A 233 11.24 -9.02 -21.70
N LEU A 234 11.21 -10.35 -21.58
CA LEU A 234 10.46 -11.04 -20.53
C LEU A 234 11.03 -10.81 -19.13
N VAL A 235 12.35 -10.92 -18.97
CA VAL A 235 13.01 -10.68 -17.67
C VAL A 235 12.87 -9.22 -17.21
N PRO A 236 13.09 -8.20 -18.07
CA PRO A 236 12.75 -6.81 -17.75
C PRO A 236 11.32 -6.59 -17.27
N LEU A 237 10.33 -7.22 -17.93
CA LEU A 237 8.92 -7.09 -17.56
C LEU A 237 8.62 -7.73 -16.19
N ILE A 238 9.21 -8.88 -15.89
CA ILE A 238 9.09 -9.52 -14.58
C ILE A 238 9.77 -8.66 -13.50
N ALA A 239 10.95 -8.13 -13.78
CA ALA A 239 11.66 -7.22 -12.87
C ALA A 239 10.81 -5.98 -12.54
N HIS A 240 10.12 -5.41 -13.53
CA HIS A 240 9.15 -4.32 -13.33
C HIS A 240 8.03 -4.70 -12.36
N ASN A 241 7.32 -5.80 -12.61
CA ASN A 241 6.21 -6.23 -11.77
C ASN A 241 6.65 -6.42 -10.31
N ARG A 242 7.81 -7.05 -10.09
CA ARG A 242 8.38 -7.26 -8.76
C ARG A 242 8.82 -5.97 -8.10
N ALA A 243 9.49 -5.07 -8.82
CA ALA A 243 9.90 -3.78 -8.30
C ALA A 243 8.68 -2.93 -7.89
N GLY A 244 7.62 -2.94 -8.70
CA GLY A 244 6.34 -2.32 -8.37
C GLY A 244 5.70 -2.91 -7.11
N PHE A 245 5.63 -4.25 -6.99
CA PHE A 245 5.18 -4.93 -5.77
C PHE A 245 6.01 -4.53 -4.55
N GLY A 246 7.34 -4.64 -4.63
CA GLY A 246 8.26 -4.30 -3.55
C GLY A 246 8.12 -2.84 -3.12
N GLY A 247 7.93 -1.92 -4.07
CA GLY A 247 7.65 -0.50 -3.84
C GLY A 247 6.38 -0.28 -3.02
N ALA A 248 5.27 -0.86 -3.47
CA ALA A 248 3.99 -0.78 -2.79
C ALA A 248 4.07 -1.38 -1.37
N LEU A 249 4.73 -2.54 -1.23
CA LEU A 249 4.91 -3.20 0.07
C LEU A 249 5.77 -2.38 1.03
N THR A 250 6.85 -1.77 0.53
CA THR A 250 7.74 -0.89 1.32
C THR A 250 6.97 0.31 1.84
N SER A 251 6.25 1.00 0.95
CA SER A 251 5.45 2.18 1.29
C SER A 251 4.34 1.84 2.29
N CYS A 252 3.61 0.75 2.05
CA CYS A 252 2.54 0.28 2.93
C CYS A 252 3.07 -0.13 4.30
N GLY A 253 4.20 -0.83 4.35
CA GLY A 253 4.85 -1.28 5.58
C GLY A 253 5.27 -0.11 6.47
N LEU A 254 5.88 0.92 5.87
CA LEU A 254 6.22 2.15 6.59
C LEU A 254 4.98 2.88 7.11
N ALA A 255 3.95 3.02 6.26
CA ALA A 255 2.69 3.66 6.66
C ALA A 255 2.03 2.93 7.82
N LEU A 256 1.93 1.60 7.75
CA LEU A 256 1.36 0.75 8.81
C LEU A 256 2.17 0.91 10.11
N PHE A 257 3.50 0.77 10.05
CA PHE A 257 4.37 0.94 11.20
C PHE A 257 4.17 2.29 11.88
N LEU A 258 4.18 3.39 11.11
CA LEU A 258 4.05 4.73 11.66
C LEU A 258 2.62 5.04 12.15
N CYS A 259 1.58 4.51 11.50
CA CYS A 259 0.21 4.58 12.00
C CYS A 259 0.07 3.88 13.35
N VAL A 260 0.69 2.70 13.51
CA VAL A 260 0.69 1.98 14.77
C VAL A 260 1.56 2.70 15.79
N TRP A 261 2.73 3.22 15.43
CA TRP A 261 3.68 3.89 16.35
C TRP A 261 3.19 5.26 16.85
N CYS A 262 2.71 6.11 15.95
CA CYS A 262 2.28 7.48 16.23
C CYS A 262 0.76 7.60 16.50
N GLY A 263 -0.04 6.59 16.16
CA GLY A 263 -1.47 6.60 16.39
C GLY A 263 -1.84 6.26 17.83
N SER A 264 -2.74 7.06 18.41
CA SER A 264 -3.40 6.73 19.68
C SER A 264 -4.37 5.56 19.47
N PRO A 265 -4.46 4.60 20.42
CA PRO A 265 -5.42 3.49 20.33
C PRO A 265 -6.85 3.99 20.13
N SER A 266 -7.50 3.54 19.05
CA SER A 266 -8.87 3.93 18.73
C SER A 266 -9.55 2.85 17.89
N ARG A 267 -10.90 2.86 17.89
CA ARG A 267 -11.70 1.91 17.11
C ARG A 267 -11.44 2.05 15.61
N SER A 268 -11.33 3.28 15.11
CA SER A 268 -11.09 3.53 13.68
C SER A 268 -9.69 3.06 13.26
N LEU A 269 -8.67 3.22 14.11
CA LEU A 269 -7.34 2.67 13.85
C LEU A 269 -7.39 1.14 13.77
N TRP A 270 -8.06 0.49 14.70
CA TRP A 270 -8.22 -0.97 14.66
C TRP A 270 -8.96 -1.41 13.38
N GLN A 271 -10.04 -0.73 13.01
CA GLN A 271 -10.83 -1.06 11.81
C GLN A 271 -10.02 -0.89 10.52
N VAL A 272 -9.29 0.22 10.35
CA VAL A 272 -8.48 0.40 9.14
C VAL A 272 -7.35 -0.63 9.09
N LEU A 273 -6.73 -0.96 10.22
CA LEU A 273 -5.68 -1.98 10.27
C LEU A 273 -6.24 -3.36 9.90
N ALA A 274 -7.44 -3.71 10.41
CA ALA A 274 -8.13 -4.95 10.05
C ALA A 274 -8.37 -5.04 8.53
N LEU A 275 -8.97 -4.00 7.93
CA LEU A 275 -9.22 -3.95 6.49
C LEU A 275 -7.92 -4.01 5.68
N THR A 276 -6.91 -3.24 6.09
CA THR A 276 -5.58 -3.18 5.45
C THR A 276 -4.92 -4.56 5.45
N GLY A 277 -4.87 -5.23 6.61
CA GLY A 277 -4.28 -6.55 6.73
C GLY A 277 -5.09 -7.62 6.01
N THR A 278 -6.43 -7.58 6.04
CA THR A 278 -7.27 -8.51 5.29
C THR A 278 -7.00 -8.40 3.80
N VAL A 279 -7.07 -7.20 3.21
CA VAL A 279 -6.81 -7.00 1.77
C VAL A 279 -5.38 -7.41 1.42
N GLY A 280 -4.39 -6.98 2.20
CA GLY A 280 -2.99 -7.29 1.96
C GLY A 280 -2.67 -8.78 2.05
N PHE A 281 -2.97 -9.44 3.17
CA PHE A 281 -2.64 -10.86 3.36
C PHE A 281 -3.51 -11.79 2.50
N ALA A 282 -4.79 -11.48 2.27
CA ALA A 282 -5.64 -12.33 1.45
C ALA A 282 -5.13 -12.39 0.00
N THR A 283 -4.68 -11.27 -0.55
CA THR A 283 -4.15 -11.20 -1.92
C THR A 283 -2.73 -11.77 -2.00
N ALA A 284 -1.87 -11.46 -1.02
CA ALA A 284 -0.50 -11.96 -0.97
C ALA A 284 -0.43 -13.48 -0.76
N ILE A 285 -1.33 -14.08 0.02
CA ILE A 285 -1.30 -15.53 0.29
C ILE A 285 -2.27 -16.27 -0.63
N GLY A 286 -3.50 -15.77 -0.81
CA GLY A 286 -4.59 -16.49 -1.47
C GLY A 286 -4.36 -16.79 -2.95
N VAL A 287 -3.51 -16.02 -3.65
CA VAL A 287 -3.19 -16.27 -5.06
C VAL A 287 -2.34 -17.53 -5.27
N HIS A 288 -1.49 -17.87 -4.32
CA HIS A 288 -0.51 -18.97 -4.45
C HIS A 288 -1.12 -20.36 -4.64
N PRO A 289 -2.11 -20.81 -3.86
CA PRO A 289 -2.76 -22.11 -4.12
C PRO A 289 -3.49 -22.15 -5.46
N LEU A 290 -3.97 -21.01 -5.98
CA LEU A 290 -4.68 -20.93 -7.27
C LEU A 290 -3.76 -21.16 -8.46
N ILE A 291 -2.46 -20.86 -8.31
CA ILE A 291 -1.46 -20.96 -9.37
C ILE A 291 -0.45 -22.10 -9.16
N GLY A 292 -0.52 -22.79 -8.03
CA GLY A 292 0.40 -23.87 -7.66
C GLY A 292 1.78 -23.42 -7.19
N TYR A 293 2.01 -22.13 -6.92
CA TYR A 293 3.30 -21.64 -6.39
C TYR A 293 3.31 -21.71 -4.87
N THR A 294 3.40 -22.92 -4.31
CA THR A 294 3.19 -23.16 -2.87
C THR A 294 4.46 -23.50 -2.09
N ASP A 295 5.62 -23.06 -2.58
CA ASP A 295 6.90 -23.28 -1.89
C ASP A 295 6.88 -22.69 -0.48
N PHE A 296 7.29 -23.50 0.51
CA PHE A 296 7.21 -23.12 1.91
C PHE A 296 8.17 -21.98 2.26
N VAL A 297 9.39 -21.97 1.69
CA VAL A 297 10.39 -20.92 1.98
C VAL A 297 9.93 -19.59 1.41
N HIS A 298 9.34 -19.61 0.22
CA HIS A 298 8.72 -18.44 -0.41
C HIS A 298 7.56 -17.88 0.42
N LEU A 299 6.64 -18.73 0.90
CA LEU A 299 5.45 -18.30 1.63
C LEU A 299 5.66 -18.05 3.13
N ALA A 300 6.73 -18.60 3.74
CA ALA A 300 6.97 -18.52 5.17
C ALA A 300 6.98 -17.08 5.72
N PRO A 301 7.62 -16.08 5.08
CA PRO A 301 7.57 -14.70 5.54
C PRO A 301 6.14 -14.13 5.59
N ALA A 302 5.31 -14.45 4.59
CA ALA A 302 3.93 -14.00 4.52
C ALA A 302 3.07 -14.65 5.63
N PHE A 303 3.23 -15.96 5.87
CA PHE A 303 2.54 -16.66 6.96
C PHE A 303 2.99 -16.17 8.34
N ALA A 304 4.28 -15.94 8.55
CA ALA A 304 4.80 -15.36 9.79
C ALA A 304 4.22 -13.96 10.03
N GLY A 305 4.18 -13.13 8.98
CA GLY A 305 3.53 -11.81 9.02
C GLY A 305 2.04 -11.91 9.37
N LEU A 306 1.30 -12.85 8.77
CA LEU A 306 -0.11 -13.06 9.08
C LEU A 306 -0.32 -13.50 10.53
N GLY A 307 0.50 -14.41 11.05
CA GLY A 307 0.44 -14.85 12.44
C GLY A 307 0.67 -13.70 13.42
N LEU A 308 1.69 -12.87 13.17
CA LEU A 308 1.95 -11.65 13.95
C LEU A 308 0.80 -10.64 13.84
N PHE A 309 0.24 -10.48 12.64
CA PHE A 309 -0.89 -9.59 12.42
C PHE A 309 -2.12 -10.03 13.21
N VAL A 310 -2.52 -11.30 13.12
CA VAL A 310 -3.67 -11.86 13.86
C VAL A 310 -3.47 -11.71 15.37
N LEU A 311 -2.28 -12.06 15.88
CA LEU A 311 -1.91 -11.84 17.28
C LEU A 311 -2.03 -10.36 17.67
N GLY A 312 -1.50 -9.48 16.81
CA GLY A 312 -1.54 -8.03 16.98
C GLY A 312 -2.96 -7.47 17.10
N MET A 313 -3.84 -7.86 16.17
CA MET A 313 -5.25 -7.46 16.15
C MET A 313 -6.01 -7.98 17.38
N TRP A 314 -5.83 -9.24 17.73
CA TRP A 314 -6.48 -9.87 18.89
C TRP A 314 -6.03 -9.28 20.22
N ALA A 315 -4.73 -9.00 20.37
CA ALA A 315 -4.16 -8.48 21.61
C ALA A 315 -4.43 -6.98 21.80
N SER A 316 -4.59 -6.22 20.71
CA SER A 316 -4.90 -4.78 20.75
C SER A 316 -6.40 -4.45 20.85
N TYR A 317 -7.29 -5.41 20.60
CA TYR A 317 -8.74 -5.20 20.52
C TYR A 317 -9.33 -4.41 21.69
N GLY A 318 -9.10 -4.88 22.93
CA GLY A 318 -9.67 -4.25 24.13
C GLY A 318 -9.16 -2.83 24.37
N ALA A 319 -7.89 -2.56 24.09
CA ALA A 319 -7.31 -1.22 24.24
C ALA A 319 -7.81 -0.24 23.17
N MET A 320 -8.14 -0.73 21.97
CA MET A 320 -8.68 0.08 20.88
C MET A 320 -10.21 0.20 20.90
N HIS A 321 -10.91 -0.66 21.66
CA HIS A 321 -12.37 -0.63 21.87
C HIS A 321 -12.73 -0.36 23.33
N PRO A 322 -12.38 0.82 23.89
CA PRO A 322 -12.78 1.14 25.25
C PRO A 322 -14.31 1.12 25.38
N PRO A 323 -14.85 0.67 26.53
CA PRO A 323 -16.28 0.73 26.80
C PRO A 323 -16.75 2.19 26.72
N LYS A 324 -17.98 2.42 26.23
CA LYS A 324 -18.59 3.75 26.27
C LYS A 324 -18.69 4.15 27.74
N LYS A 325 -18.07 5.27 28.14
CA LYS A 325 -18.32 5.81 29.48
C LYS A 325 -19.82 6.10 29.61
N PRO A 326 -20.50 5.67 30.68
CA PRO A 326 -21.89 6.06 30.90
C PRO A 326 -21.95 7.59 30.92
N VAL A 327 -22.90 8.15 30.16
CA VAL A 327 -23.19 9.58 30.21
C VAL A 327 -23.78 9.82 31.60
N THR A 328 -22.98 10.33 32.52
CA THR A 328 -23.52 10.93 33.75
C THR A 328 -24.29 12.16 33.31
N LEU A 329 -25.61 12.02 33.19
CA LEU A 329 -26.53 13.14 33.19
C LEU A 329 -26.36 13.81 34.54
N ALA A 330 -25.69 14.96 34.56
CA ALA A 330 -25.76 15.85 35.71
C ALA A 330 -27.21 16.34 35.78
N HIS A 331 -27.91 15.96 36.86
CA HIS A 331 -29.20 16.52 37.24
C HIS A 331 -29.02 17.95 37.75
#